data_AF-A0A522F909-F1
#
_entry.id   AF-A0A522F909-F1
#
_cell.length_a   1.000
_cell.length_b   1.000
_cell.length_c   1.000
_cell.angle_alpha   90.00
_cell.angle_beta   90.00
_cell.angle_gamma   90.00
#
_symmetry.space_group_name_H-M   'P 1'
#
loop_
_entity.id
_entity.type
_entity.pdbx_description
1 polymer ?
#
loop_
_entity_poly.entity_id
_entity_poly.type
_entity_poly.pdbx_seq_one_letter_code
_entity_poly.pdbx_strand_id
1 'polypeptide(L)'
;MKQYAKYKLTSINWIDEIPSHWEETRLKYIGYLYAGLTGKSGDDFKQIANPLNKPFIPFTNIANNIKIDPTQLEQVVMSEEDDNQNRVMKGDLFFMMSSENFDDVSKSTILTND
;
A
#
# COMPACT_ATOMS: atom_id res chain seq x y z
N MET A 1 27.20 -4.21 10.85
CA MET A 1 25.96 -4.72 11.49
C MET A 1 26.34 -5.79 12.51
N LYS A 2 25.57 -5.96 13.60
CA LYS A 2 25.79 -7.06 14.55
C LYS A 2 25.22 -8.36 13.97
N GLN A 3 25.99 -9.44 14.02
CA GLN A 3 25.54 -10.77 13.62
C GLN A 3 24.70 -11.43 14.72
N TYR A 4 23.79 -12.32 14.32
CA TYR A 4 23.01 -13.14 15.27
C TYR A 4 23.85 -14.34 15.75
N ALA A 5 23.53 -14.87 16.93
CA ALA A 5 24.31 -15.95 17.54
C ALA A 5 24.20 -17.30 16.78
N LYS A 6 23.06 -17.55 16.12
CA LYS A 6 22.78 -18.79 15.39
C LYS A 6 21.87 -18.53 14.19
N TYR A 7 22.04 -19.34 13.16
CA TYR A 7 21.27 -19.33 11.92
C TYR A 7 20.69 -20.71 11.63
N LYS A 8 19.68 -20.77 10.77
CA LYS A 8 19.09 -22.01 10.24
C LYS A 8 18.85 -21.85 8.75
N LEU A 9 18.92 -22.96 8.01
CA LEU A 9 18.50 -23.02 6.61
C LEU A 9 17.02 -22.67 6.51
N THR A 10 16.66 -21.93 5.48
CA THR A 10 15.29 -21.52 5.20
C THR A 10 14.65 -22.36 4.10
N SER A 11 13.31 -22.39 4.06
CA SER A 11 12.58 -23.03 2.96
C SER A 11 12.47 -22.16 1.70
N ILE A 12 12.92 -20.90 1.77
CA ILE A 12 12.85 -19.91 0.70
C ILE A 12 14.08 -20.03 -0.20
N ASN A 13 13.90 -20.41 -1.47
CA ASN A 13 15.00 -20.78 -2.38
C ASN A 13 16.03 -19.68 -2.73
N TRP A 14 15.72 -18.40 -2.49
CA TRP A 14 16.60 -17.26 -2.76
C TRP A 14 17.27 -16.69 -1.52
N ILE A 15 17.04 -17.29 -0.35
CA ILE A 15 17.73 -16.98 0.91
C ILE A 15 18.42 -18.25 1.38
N ASP A 16 19.68 -18.18 1.78
CA ASP A 16 20.38 -19.37 2.29
C ASP A 16 20.03 -19.66 3.75
N GLU A 17 20.17 -18.66 4.63
CA GLU A 17 19.99 -18.80 6.06
C GLU A 17 19.28 -17.59 6.69
N ILE A 18 18.51 -17.85 7.75
CA ILE A 18 17.88 -16.82 8.60
C ILE A 18 18.24 -17.05 10.07
N PRO A 19 18.14 -16.03 10.94
CA PRO A 19 18.40 -16.22 12.37
C PRO A 19 17.54 -17.33 12.95
N SER A 20 18.12 -18.23 13.77
CA SER A 20 17.42 -19.47 14.17
C SER A 20 16.08 -19.22 14.89
N HIS A 21 15.95 -18.08 15.57
CA HIS A 21 14.77 -17.66 16.33
C HIS A 21 13.68 -16.98 15.48
N TRP A 22 13.92 -16.72 14.20
CA TRP A 22 12.91 -16.17 13.29
C TRP A 22 11.97 -17.27 12.78
N GLU A 23 10.74 -16.90 12.45
CA GLU A 23 9.76 -17.77 11.83
C GLU A 23 9.48 -17.32 10.39
N GLU A 24 9.30 -18.28 9.49
CA GLU A 24 8.89 -18.01 8.10
C GLU A 24 7.37 -17.99 8.03
N THR A 25 6.80 -16.87 7.59
CA THR A 25 5.35 -16.76 7.41
C THR A 25 5.03 -15.92 6.18
N ARG A 26 3.88 -16.20 5.55
CA ARG A 26 3.38 -15.39 4.44
C ARG A 26 2.72 -14.14 4.99
N LEU A 27 2.90 -12.99 4.33
CA LEU A 27 2.31 -11.70 4.75
C LEU A 27 0.79 -11.77 4.99
N LYS A 28 0.07 -12.56 4.19
CA LYS A 28 -1.39 -12.77 4.35
C LYS A 28 -1.82 -13.36 5.72
N TYR A 29 -0.87 -13.89 6.50
CA TYR A 29 -1.13 -14.40 7.85
C TYR A 29 -0.76 -13.37 8.94
N ILE A 30 -0.13 -12.25 8.57
CA ILE A 30 0.27 -11.18 9.51
C ILE A 30 -0.72 -10.00 9.45
N GLY A 31 -1.37 -9.78 8.31
CA GLY A 31 -2.32 -8.67 8.16
C GLY A 31 -3.28 -8.85 7.00
N TYR A 32 -4.14 -7.85 6.84
CA TYR A 32 -5.11 -7.77 5.75
C TYR A 32 -4.48 -7.07 4.55
N LEU A 33 -4.57 -7.73 3.39
CA LEU A 33 -4.08 -7.21 2.12
C LEU A 33 -5.28 -6.92 1.23
N TYR A 34 -5.35 -5.72 0.68
CA TYR A 34 -6.39 -5.32 -0.26
C TYR A 34 -5.79 -4.43 -1.36
N ALA A 35 -6.41 -4.43 -2.52
CA ALA A 35 -6.00 -3.61 -3.66
C ALA A 35 -6.52 -2.16 -3.51
N GLY A 36 -6.07 -1.28 -4.40
CA GLY A 36 -6.60 0.09 -4.50
C GLY A 36 -8.06 0.13 -4.99
N LEU A 37 -8.46 1.29 -5.50
CA LEU A 37 -9.85 1.50 -5.94
C LEU A 37 -10.30 0.47 -6.99
N THR A 38 -11.49 -0.10 -6.80
CA THR A 38 -12.08 -1.08 -7.74
C THR A 38 -13.31 -0.52 -8.43
N GLY A 39 -13.55 -0.87 -9.69
CA GLY A 39 -14.78 -0.46 -10.40
C GLY A 39 -14.86 1.02 -10.78
N LYS A 40 -13.73 1.75 -10.75
CA LYS A 40 -13.65 3.16 -11.15
C LYS A 40 -13.28 3.34 -12.62
N SER A 41 -13.92 4.32 -13.23
CA SER A 41 -13.65 4.80 -14.59
C SER A 41 -12.91 6.14 -14.54
N GLY A 42 -12.31 6.53 -15.67
CA GLY A 42 -11.64 7.82 -15.77
C GLY A 42 -12.56 9.04 -15.55
N ASP A 43 -13.87 8.88 -15.75
CA ASP A 43 -14.82 9.98 -15.56
C ASP A 43 -15.17 10.22 -14.09
N ASP A 44 -14.97 9.22 -13.23
CA ASP A 44 -15.15 9.36 -11.77
C ASP A 44 -14.11 10.31 -11.14
N PHE A 45 -13.00 10.57 -11.84
CA PHE A 45 -11.93 11.47 -11.38
C PHE A 45 -12.03 12.90 -11.94
N LYS A 46 -12.90 13.14 -12.94
CA LYS A 46 -13.00 14.44 -13.63
C LYS A 46 -14.11 15.35 -13.09
N GLN A 47 -14.94 14.85 -12.17
CA GLN A 47 -16.15 15.53 -11.72
C GLN A 47 -15.92 16.38 -10.46
N ILE A 48 -15.31 17.55 -10.61
CA ILE A 48 -14.87 18.40 -9.49
C ILE A 48 -16.01 18.80 -8.52
N ALA A 49 -17.21 19.06 -9.04
CA ALA A 49 -18.35 19.56 -8.26
C ALA A 49 -19.36 18.47 -7.85
N ASN A 50 -19.03 17.18 -7.99
CA ASN A 50 -19.94 16.11 -7.64
C ASN A 50 -20.09 16.01 -6.11
N PRO A 51 -21.33 16.02 -5.56
CA PRO A 51 -21.56 15.94 -4.12
C PRO A 51 -21.09 14.63 -3.48
N LEU A 52 -20.87 13.59 -4.29
CA LEU A 52 -20.40 12.26 -3.87
C LEU A 52 -18.87 12.12 -3.90
N ASN A 53 -18.14 13.21 -4.15
CA ASN A 53 -16.68 13.19 -4.11
C ASN A 53 -16.18 12.86 -2.71
N LYS A 54 -15.20 11.95 -2.67
CA LYS A 54 -14.44 11.60 -1.47
C LYS A 54 -12.95 11.68 -1.77
N PRO A 55 -12.12 12.06 -0.78
CA PRO A 55 -10.68 12.03 -0.93
C PRO A 55 -10.18 10.60 -1.11
N PHE A 56 -9.20 10.42 -2.00
CA PHE A 56 -8.44 9.18 -2.13
C PHE A 56 -6.94 9.49 -2.22
N ILE A 57 -6.12 8.46 -1.98
CA ILE A 57 -4.66 8.54 -2.09
C ILE A 57 -4.26 8.25 -3.54
N PRO A 58 -3.78 9.24 -4.31
CA PRO A 58 -3.33 9.00 -5.68
C PRO A 58 -1.98 8.28 -5.70
N PHE A 59 -1.68 7.64 -6.82
CA PHE A 59 -0.41 6.94 -7.06
C PHE A 59 0.81 7.83 -6.80
N THR A 60 0.75 9.10 -7.21
CA THR A 60 1.83 10.08 -7.05
C THR A 60 2.18 10.33 -5.59
N ASN A 61 1.19 10.27 -4.68
CA ASN A 61 1.41 10.42 -3.25
C ASN A 61 2.24 9.25 -2.69
N ILE A 62 1.96 8.03 -3.15
CA ILE A 62 2.72 6.82 -2.79
C ILE A 62 4.12 6.83 -3.41
N ALA A 63 4.25 7.25 -4.68
CA ALA A 63 5.50 7.21 -5.42
C ALA A 63 6.54 8.25 -4.95
N ASN A 64 6.08 9.39 -4.44
CA ASN A 64 6.93 10.53 -4.13
C ASN A 64 7.17 10.75 -2.63
N ASN A 65 6.40 10.10 -1.75
CA ASN A 65 6.47 10.36 -0.32
C ASN A 65 6.70 9.08 0.51
N ILE A 66 7.55 9.17 1.53
CA ILE A 66 7.76 8.10 2.53
C ILE A 66 6.55 7.99 3.49
N LYS A 67 5.78 9.07 3.62
CA LYS A 67 4.54 9.14 4.40
C LYS A 67 3.46 9.76 3.53
N ILE A 68 2.22 9.31 3.68
CA ILE A 68 1.08 9.94 2.98
C ILE A 68 0.99 11.41 3.37
N ASP A 69 0.92 12.28 2.35
CA ASP A 69 0.70 13.71 2.51
C ASP A 69 -0.80 14.01 2.28
N PRO A 70 -1.57 14.41 3.32
CA PRO A 70 -2.99 14.71 3.19
C PRO A 70 -3.28 15.92 2.28
N THR A 71 -2.29 16.76 1.98
CA THR A 71 -2.45 17.90 1.07
C THR A 71 -2.40 17.49 -0.40
N GLN A 72 -1.93 16.27 -0.69
CA GLN A 72 -1.82 15.68 -2.02
C GLN A 72 -2.89 14.59 -2.25
N LEU A 73 -4.06 14.72 -1.60
CA LEU A 73 -5.20 13.87 -1.87
C LEU A 73 -5.99 14.40 -3.06
N GLU A 74 -6.47 13.49 -3.89
CA GLU A 74 -7.33 13.80 -5.03
C GLU A 74 -8.77 13.36 -4.72
N GLN A 75 -9.72 13.75 -5.58
CA GLN A 75 -11.13 13.41 -5.40
C GLN A 75 -11.56 12.34 -6.41
N VAL A 76 -12.37 11.40 -5.93
CA VAL A 76 -13.05 10.42 -6.78
C VAL A 76 -14.51 10.35 -6.36
N VAL A 77 -15.40 10.24 -7.34
CA VAL A 77 -16.83 10.05 -7.10
C VAL A 77 -17.05 8.66 -6.50
N MET A 78 -17.70 8.59 -5.33
CA MET A 78 -18.03 7.34 -4.65
C MET A 78 -19.55 7.21 -4.46
N SER A 79 -20.20 6.24 -5.11
CA SER A 79 -21.65 6.02 -4.94
C SER A 79 -21.94 5.37 -3.59
N GLU A 80 -22.97 5.84 -2.88
CA GLU A 80 -23.29 5.29 -1.55
C GLU A 80 -23.85 3.87 -1.59
N GLU A 81 -24.43 3.45 -2.71
CA GLU A 81 -25.12 2.16 -2.83
C GLU A 81 -24.24 1.02 -3.38
N ASP A 82 -23.25 1.33 -4.23
CA ASP A 82 -22.51 0.32 -5.02
C ASP A 82 -20.98 0.38 -4.85
N ASP A 83 -20.46 1.32 -4.06
CA ASP A 83 -19.02 1.57 -4.00
C ASP A 83 -18.37 1.05 -2.72
N ASN A 84 -18.10 -0.26 -2.69
CA ASN A 84 -17.43 -0.90 -1.56
C ASN A 84 -15.91 -0.73 -1.62
N GLN A 85 -15.43 0.50 -1.33
CA GLN A 85 -14.00 0.82 -1.27
C GLN A 85 -13.43 0.60 0.14
N ASN A 86 -12.16 0.21 0.21
CA ASN A 86 -11.48 0.06 1.48
C ASN A 86 -11.15 1.42 2.10
N ARG A 87 -11.46 1.59 3.38
CA ARG A 87 -11.02 2.75 4.16
C ARG A 87 -9.62 2.47 4.71
N VAL A 88 -8.69 3.33 4.36
CA VAL A 88 -7.33 3.31 4.91
C VAL A 88 -7.32 3.80 6.36
N MET A 89 -6.41 3.26 7.17
CA MET A 89 -6.26 3.58 8.58
C MET A 89 -4.82 3.93 8.92
N LYS A 90 -4.64 4.73 9.98
CA LYS A 90 -3.31 4.99 10.55
C LYS A 90 -2.57 3.68 10.82
N GLY A 91 -1.36 3.58 10.28
CA GLY A 91 -0.51 2.39 10.35
C GLY A 91 -0.53 1.54 9.08
N ASP A 92 -1.45 1.81 8.14
CA ASP A 92 -1.48 1.10 6.86
C ASP A 92 -0.20 1.37 6.05
N LEU A 93 0.32 0.28 5.47
CA LEU A 93 1.45 0.28 4.56
C LEU A 93 0.97 0.11 3.13
N PHE A 94 1.46 0.98 2.26
CA PHE A 94 1.13 0.99 0.84
C PHE A 94 2.34 0.52 0.05
N PHE A 95 2.09 -0.33 -0.94
CA PHE A 95 3.11 -0.88 -1.82
C PHE A 95 2.71 -0.63 -3.27
N MET A 96 3.65 -0.12 -4.08
CA MET A 96 3.40 0.00 -5.51
C MET A 96 3.51 -1.39 -6.15
N MET A 97 2.39 -1.90 -6.68
CA MET A 97 2.35 -3.21 -7.34
C MET A 97 2.96 -3.17 -8.74
N SER A 98 2.92 -2.02 -9.39
CA SER A 98 3.50 -1.79 -10.71
C SER A 98 4.25 -0.47 -10.71
N SER A 99 5.33 -0.42 -11.46
CA SER A 99 6.04 0.81 -11.78
C SER A 99 6.34 0.87 -13.26
N GLU A 100 6.49 2.09 -13.78
CA GLU A 100 6.98 2.31 -15.14
C GLU A 100 8.51 2.14 -15.21
N ASN A 101 9.21 2.48 -14.13
CA ASN A 101 10.67 2.47 -14.04
C ASN A 101 11.17 1.55 -12.92
N PHE A 102 12.42 1.08 -13.03
CA PHE A 102 13.08 0.27 -12.00
C PHE A 102 13.24 1.01 -10.67
N ASP A 103 13.46 2.32 -10.71
CA ASP A 103 13.65 3.17 -9.51
C ASP A 103 12.39 3.28 -8.64
N ASP A 104 11.24 2.97 -9.22
CA ASP A 104 9.94 2.98 -8.57
C ASP A 104 9.54 1.59 -8.03
N VAL A 105 10.29 0.54 -8.36
CA VAL A 105 10.00 -0.81 -7.86
C VAL A 105 10.26 -0.86 -6.35
N SER A 106 9.29 -1.40 -5.60
CA SER A 106 9.36 -1.59 -4.14
C SER A 106 9.28 -0.33 -3.28
N LYS A 107 8.87 0.83 -3.83
CA LYS A 107 8.57 1.97 -2.95
C LYS A 107 7.38 1.61 -2.05
N SER A 108 7.54 1.96 -0.79
CA SER A 108 6.50 1.82 0.22
C SER A 108 6.33 3.12 0.99
N THR A 109 5.10 3.39 1.40
CA THR A 109 4.73 4.57 2.19
C THR A 109 3.81 4.16 3.32
N ILE A 110 3.73 5.00 4.36
CA ILE A 110 2.94 4.73 5.57
C ILE A 110 1.97 5.88 5.85
N LEU A 111 0.73 5.54 6.21
CA LEU A 111 -0.22 6.50 6.75
C LEU A 111 0.05 6.71 8.24
N THR A 112 0.47 7.92 8.63
CA THR A 112 0.87 8.20 10.03
C THR A 112 -0.19 8.92 10.85
N ASN A 113 -1.16 9.57 10.19
CA ASN A 113 -2.26 10.31 10.80
C ASN A 113 -3.53 10.10 9.97
N ASP A 114 -4.68 10.00 10.65
CA ASP A 114 -6.03 9.93 10.05
C ASP A 114 -6.76 11.28 10.19
#